data_AF-A0AA44MT45-F1
#
_entry.id   AF-A0AA44MT45-F1
#
_cell.length_a   1.000
_cell.length_b   1.000
_cell.length_c   1.000
_cell.angle_alpha   90.00
_cell.angle_beta   90.00
_cell.angle_gamma   90.00
#
_symmetry.space_group_name_H-M   'P 1'
#
loop_
_entity.id
_entity.type
_entity.pdbx_description
1 polymer ?
#
loop_
_entity_poly.entity_id
_entity_poly.type
_entity_poly.pdbx_seq_one_letter_code
_entity_poly.pdbx_strand_id
1 'polypeptide(L)'
;QPGTEGLASLVDAFGRDILLADGALDRQALAAKAFRDDESRGVLNGIVHPLVARRRSEIIAAVSGDAVVVEDIPLLVESGMAPLFPL
;
A
#
# COMPACT_ATOMS: atom_id res chain seq x y z
N GLN A 1 8.99 -1.38 -4.91
CA GLN A 1 10.42 -1.75 -5.03
C GLN A 1 11.00 -0.99 -6.22
N PRO A 2 12.32 -0.83 -6.35
CA PRO A 2 12.91 -0.31 -7.59
C PRO A 2 12.32 -1.02 -8.82
N GLY A 3 11.94 -0.25 -9.84
CA GLY A 3 11.37 -0.80 -11.08
C GLY A 3 9.89 -1.21 -11.05
N THR A 4 9.20 -1.10 -9.90
CA THR A 4 7.74 -1.35 -9.87
C THR A 4 6.96 -0.11 -10.32
N GLU A 5 5.87 -0.33 -11.08
CA GLU A 5 4.91 0.71 -11.49
C GLU A 5 4.48 1.61 -10.31
N GLY A 6 4.17 1.02 -9.16
CA GLY A 6 3.79 1.76 -7.97
C GLY A 6 4.87 2.71 -7.44
N LEU A 7 6.15 2.36 -7.55
CA LEU A 7 7.23 3.27 -7.16
C LEU A 7 7.36 4.43 -8.15
N ALA A 8 7.19 4.18 -9.45
CA ALA A 8 7.20 5.22 -10.46
C ALA A 8 6.06 6.23 -10.22
N SER A 9 4.83 5.75 -10.00
CA SER A 9 3.69 6.62 -9.69
C SER A 9 3.90 7.45 -8.42
N LEU A 10 4.55 6.89 -7.40
CA LEU A 10 4.90 7.64 -6.19
C LEU A 10 5.96 8.72 -6.46
N VAL A 11 6.96 8.42 -7.28
CA VAL A 11 7.99 9.41 -7.67
C VAL A 11 7.39 10.54 -8.50
N ASP A 12 6.45 10.23 -9.40
CA ASP A 12 5.76 11.24 -10.21
C ASP A 12 4.92 12.18 -9.32
N ALA A 13 4.27 11.64 -8.29
CA ALA A 13 3.41 12.42 -7.41
C ALA A 13 4.16 13.18 -6.29
N PHE A 14 5.21 12.58 -5.72
CA PHE A 14 5.90 13.10 -4.53
C PHE A 14 7.34 13.58 -4.80
N GLY A 15 7.87 13.39 -6.02
CA GLY A 15 9.22 13.79 -6.41
C GLY A 15 10.29 12.72 -6.14
N ARG A 16 11.47 12.91 -6.73
CA ARG A 16 12.60 11.96 -6.66
C ARG A 16 13.32 11.92 -5.32
N ASP A 17 13.10 12.90 -4.46
CA ASP A 17 13.67 12.98 -3.12
C ASP A 17 13.04 11.98 -2.13
N ILE A 18 12.04 11.19 -2.56
CA ILE A 18 11.58 10.01 -1.83
C ILE A 18 12.43 8.76 -2.12
N LEU A 19 13.52 8.88 -2.88
CA LEU A 19 14.39 7.76 -3.23
C LEU A 19 15.71 7.81 -2.47
N LEU A 20 16.14 6.64 -2.01
CA LEU A 20 17.51 6.39 -1.53
C LEU A 20 18.49 6.35 -2.72
N ALA A 21 19.79 6.40 -2.42
CA ALA A 21 20.85 6.39 -3.43
C ALA A 21 20.85 5.14 -4.32
N ASP A 22 20.33 4.02 -3.83
CA ASP A 22 20.16 2.75 -4.56
C ASP A 22 18.86 2.68 -5.37
N GLY A 23 18.05 3.74 -5.36
CA GLY A 23 16.75 3.82 -6.03
C GLY A 23 15.61 3.16 -5.25
N ALA A 24 15.84 2.66 -4.03
CA ALA A 24 14.77 2.19 -3.16
C ALA A 24 13.96 3.36 -2.58
N LEU A 25 12.76 3.06 -2.12
CA LEU A 25 11.88 4.05 -1.49
C LEU A 25 12.39 4.42 -0.10
N ASP A 26 12.67 5.70 0.12
CA ASP A 26 12.78 6.30 1.44
C ASP A 26 11.37 6.50 2.03
N ARG A 27 10.98 5.57 2.92
CA ARG A 27 9.68 5.60 3.57
C ARG A 27 9.50 6.79 4.49
N GLN A 28 10.58 7.30 5.09
CA GLN A 28 10.51 8.44 6.00
C GLN A 28 10.30 9.74 5.22
N ALA A 29 11.02 9.92 4.11
CA ALA A 29 10.82 11.06 3.21
C ALA A 29 9.42 11.07 2.60
N LEU A 30 8.94 9.90 2.14
CA LEU A 30 7.56 9.77 1.64
C LEU A 30 6.54 10.10 2.73
N ALA A 31 6.69 9.55 3.94
CA ALA A 31 5.76 9.80 5.04
C ALA A 31 5.69 11.29 5.42
N ALA A 32 6.84 11.98 5.47
CA ALA A 32 6.91 13.41 5.77
C ALA A 32 6.17 14.29 4.74
N LYS A 33 6.03 13.81 3.50
CA LYS A 33 5.26 14.48 2.45
C LYS A 33 3.80 14.06 2.47
N ALA A 34 3.55 12.75 2.44
CA ALA A 34 2.22 12.17 2.29
C ALA A 34 1.31 12.39 3.50
N PHE A 35 1.85 12.54 4.70
CA PHE A 35 1.05 12.74 5.92
C PHE A 35 1.05 14.19 6.42
N ARG A 36 1.44 15.15 5.57
CA ARG A 36 1.40 16.58 5.90
C ARG A 36 -0.03 17.12 5.92
N ASP A 37 -0.86 16.66 4.99
CA ASP A 37 -2.23 17.11 4.80
C ASP A 37 -3.10 15.99 4.20
N ASP A 38 -4.42 16.17 4.27
CA ASP A 38 -5.39 15.19 3.80
C ASP A 38 -5.35 14.97 2.29
N GLU A 39 -4.98 15.99 1.51
CA GLU A 39 -4.87 15.90 0.06
C GLU A 39 -3.72 14.98 -0.34
N SER A 40 -2.53 15.22 0.19
CA SER A 40 -1.32 14.42 -0.02
C SER A 40 -1.53 12.97 0.45
N ARG A 41 -2.23 12.79 1.57
CA ARG A 41 -2.60 11.47 2.07
C ARG A 41 -3.56 10.76 1.13
N GLY A 42 -4.53 11.49 0.59
CA GLY A 42 -5.45 11.02 -0.44
C GLY A 42 -4.73 10.54 -1.69
N VAL A 43 -3.73 11.30 -2.17
CA VAL A 43 -2.89 10.92 -3.32
C VAL A 43 -2.12 9.63 -3.03
N LEU A 44 -1.44 9.53 -1.87
CA LEU A 44 -0.72 8.32 -1.49
C LEU A 44 -1.65 7.11 -1.48
N ASN A 45 -2.80 7.23 -0.81
CA ASN A 45 -3.76 6.15 -0.66
C ASN A 45 -4.35 5.74 -2.02
N GLY A 46 -4.65 6.69 -2.89
CA GLY A 46 -5.17 6.45 -4.23
C GLY A 46 -4.20 5.67 -5.12
N ILE A 47 -2.89 5.88 -4.95
CA ILE A 47 -1.85 5.12 -5.67
C ILE A 47 -1.67 3.73 -5.04
N VAL A 48 -1.57 3.66 -3.71
CA VAL A 48 -1.14 2.43 -3.02
C VAL A 48 -2.27 1.40 -2.88
N HIS A 49 -3.48 1.83 -2.53
CA HIS A 49 -4.58 0.90 -2.21
C HIS A 49 -4.95 -0.03 -3.38
N PRO A 50 -5.09 0.43 -4.63
CA PRO A 50 -5.39 -0.46 -5.75
C PRO A 50 -4.29 -1.51 -6.00
N LEU A 51 -3.03 -1.13 -5.82
CA LEU A 51 -1.89 -2.02 -6.00
C LEU A 51 -1.83 -3.11 -4.91
N VAL A 52 -2.10 -2.73 -3.65
CA VAL A 52 -2.20 -3.67 -2.54
C VAL A 52 -3.38 -4.63 -2.75
N ALA A 53 -4.54 -4.12 -3.17
CA ALA A 53 -5.71 -4.95 -3.46
C ALA A 53 -5.44 -5.96 -4.58
N ARG A 54 -4.81 -5.54 -5.69
CA ARG A 54 -4.38 -6.44 -6.77
C ARG A 54 -3.45 -7.53 -6.25
N ARG A 55 -2.42 -7.14 -5.49
CA ARG A 55 -1.44 -8.09 -4.95
C ARG A 55 -2.07 -9.08 -3.96
N ARG A 56 -3.00 -8.62 -3.11
CA ARG A 56 -3.79 -9.48 -2.23
C ARG A 56 -4.56 -10.53 -3.02
N SER A 57 -5.28 -10.11 -4.07
CA SER A 57 -6.02 -11.04 -4.93
C SER A 57 -5.12 -12.06 -5.63
N GLU A 58 -3.94 -11.66 -6.10
CA GLU A 58 -2.94 -12.57 -6.68
C GLU A 58 -2.45 -13.62 -5.67
N ILE A 59 -2.18 -13.21 -4.42
CA ILE A 59 -1.72 -14.13 -3.36
C ILE A 59 -2.82 -15.15 -3.03
N ILE A 60 -4.08 -14.68 -2.89
CA ILE A 60 -5.23 -15.55 -2.61
C ILE A 60 -5.49 -16.52 -3.78
N ALA A 61 -5.36 -16.06 -5.03
CA ALA A 61 -5.56 -16.90 -6.21
C ALA A 61 -4.46 -17.96 -6.40
N ALA A 62 -3.28 -17.77 -5.79
CA ALA A 62 -2.14 -18.67 -5.92
C ALA A 62 -2.12 -19.81 -4.90
N VAL A 63 -2.96 -19.77 -3.87
CA VAL A 63 -3.07 -20.85 -2.86
C VAL A 63 -4.15 -21.86 -3.23
N SER A 64 -4.11 -23.04 -2.63
CA SER A 64 -5.14 -24.07 -2.83
C SER A 64 -6.48 -23.61 -2.26
N GLY A 65 -7.58 -24.13 -2.82
CA GLY A 65 -8.95 -23.73 -2.40
C GLY A 65 -9.33 -24.12 -0.97
N ASP A 66 -8.55 -25.01 -0.34
CA ASP A 66 -8.67 -25.42 1.07
C ASP A 66 -7.73 -24.65 2.00
N ALA A 67 -6.96 -23.70 1.49
CA ALA A 67 -6.06 -22.88 2.31
C ALA A 67 -6.85 -21.90 3.19
N VAL A 68 -6.36 -21.71 4.42
CA VAL A 68 -6.83 -20.63 5.30
C VAL A 68 -5.97 -19.38 5.05
N VAL A 69 -6.62 -18.27 4.72
CA VAL A 69 -5.97 -16.96 4.56
C VAL A 69 -6.13 -16.17 5.86
N VAL A 70 -5.01 -15.74 6.44
CA VAL A 70 -4.99 -14.86 7.62
C VAL A 70 -4.56 -13.47 7.17
N GLU A 71 -5.40 -12.47 7.43
CA GLU A 71 -5.12 -11.07 7.09
C GLU A 71 -4.77 -10.27 8.33
N ASP A 72 -3.54 -9.77 8.38
CA ASP A 72 -3.08 -8.86 9.42
C ASP A 72 -3.51 -7.43 9.07
N ILE A 73 -4.56 -6.95 9.74
CA ILE A 73 -5.16 -5.63 9.51
C ILE A 73 -5.08 -4.86 10.84
N PRO A 74 -4.05 -4.00 11.02
CA PRO A 74 -3.83 -3.31 12.30
C PRO A 74 -4.97 -2.42 12.77
N LEU A 75 -5.79 -1.90 11.82
CA LEU A 75 -6.92 -1.02 12.11
C LEU A 75 -8.26 -1.71 11.81
N LEU A 76 -8.36 -3.04 11.92
CA LEU A 76 -9.55 -3.80 11.53
C LEU A 76 -10.84 -3.29 12.20
N VAL A 77 -10.76 -2.98 13.51
CA VAL A 77 -11.90 -2.53 14.30
C VAL A 77 -12.16 -1.04 14.07
N GLU A 78 -11.10 -0.24 14.09
CA GLU A 78 -11.13 1.22 13.93
C GLU A 78 -11.66 1.65 12.57
N SER A 79 -11.41 0.85 11.54
CA SER A 79 -11.92 1.07 10.17
C SER A 79 -13.29 0.43 9.92
N GLY A 80 -13.88 -0.26 10.92
CA GLY A 80 -15.18 -0.93 10.77
C GLY A 80 -15.18 -2.08 9.76
N MET A 81 -14.02 -2.68 9.51
CA MET A 81 -13.84 -3.72 8.48
C MET A 81 -14.15 -5.13 8.98
N ALA A 82 -14.31 -5.34 10.30
CA ALA A 82 -14.59 -6.65 10.88
C ALA A 82 -15.79 -7.41 10.22
N PRO A 83 -16.92 -6.76 9.87
CA PRO A 83 -18.05 -7.45 9.23
C PRO A 83 -17.77 -7.98 7.81
N LEU A 84 -16.64 -7.61 7.20
CA LEU A 84 -16.23 -8.13 5.88
C LEU A 84 -15.63 -9.54 5.96
N PHE A 85 -15.32 -10.02 7.16
CA PHE A 85 -14.68 -11.30 7.40
C PHE A 85 -15.67 -12.27 8.05
N PRO A 86 -15.61 -13.57 7.69
CA PRO A 86 -16.42 -14.58 8.35
C PRO A 86 -16.02 -14.68 9.84
N LEU A 87 -17.03 -14.67 10.72
CA LEU A 87 -16.90 -14.94 12.15
C LEU A 87 -16.95 -16.45 12.43
#